data_AF-A0A3M6U9M4-F1
#
_entry.id   AF-A0A3M6U9M4-F1
#
_cell.length_a   1.000
_cell.length_b   1.000
_cell.length_c   1.000
_cell.angle_alpha   90.00
_cell.angle_beta   90.00
_cell.angle_gamma   90.00
#
_symmetry.space_group_name_H-M   'P 1'
#
loop_
_entity.id
_entity.type
_entity.pdbx_description
1 polymer ?
#
loop_
_entity_poly.entity_id
_entity_poly.type
_entity_poly.pdbx_seq_one_letter_code
_entity_poly.pdbx_strand_id
1 'polypeptide(L)'
;MESNVEASQKTGPYVSKVQVKAKFWSKVELGDKRLSDVEFLVISNKGRPIVGRKTAMQLGVLAIRVPESEVNLVEDKIGKLTNHSFKLHLKPDAKFVGQPCRCVPYNLCSKVEEKPTELEDMDIIERVE
;
A
#
# COMPACT_ATOMS: atom_id res chain seq x y z
N MET A 1 -1.35 -21.45 38.98
CA MET A 1 -0.04 -21.20 38.34
C MET A 1 -0.22 -20.02 37.41
N GLU A 2 -0.01 -18.80 37.91
CA GLU A 2 -0.14 -17.58 37.13
C GLU A 2 1.18 -17.35 36.39
N SER A 3 1.17 -17.55 35.07
CA SER A 3 2.29 -17.17 34.22
C SER A 3 2.21 -15.66 33.94
N ASN A 4 3.06 -14.88 34.59
CA ASN A 4 3.30 -13.49 34.22
C ASN A 4 3.98 -13.44 32.84
N VAL A 5 3.22 -13.09 31.81
CA VAL A 5 3.77 -12.79 30.48
C VAL A 5 3.93 -11.28 30.37
N GLU A 6 5.12 -10.77 30.67
CA GLU A 6 5.48 -9.36 30.42
C GLU A 6 5.66 -9.17 28.90
N ALA A 7 4.56 -8.95 28.19
CA ALA A 7 4.61 -8.59 26.77
C ALA A 7 5.01 -7.11 26.64
N SER A 8 6.30 -6.86 26.47
CA SER A 8 6.84 -5.53 26.11
C SER A 8 6.58 -5.26 24.62
N GLN A 9 5.49 -4.57 24.30
CA GLN A 9 5.31 -4.00 22.96
C GLN A 9 6.21 -2.79 22.80
N LYS A 10 7.13 -2.82 21.83
CA LYS A 10 7.99 -1.68 21.49
C LYS A 10 7.14 -0.52 20.99
N THR A 11 6.93 0.47 21.85
CA THR A 11 6.35 1.76 21.47
C THR A 11 7.48 2.70 21.04
N GLY A 12 7.23 3.51 20.00
CA GLY A 12 8.21 4.49 19.49
C GLY A 12 8.66 5.51 20.55
N PRO A 13 9.62 6.40 20.21
CA PRO A 13 10.41 7.18 21.16
C PRO A 13 9.65 8.19 22.04
N TYR A 14 8.32 8.32 21.88
CA TYR A 14 7.47 9.32 22.55
C TYR A 14 6.35 8.75 23.42
N VAL A 15 6.33 7.44 23.69
CA VAL A 15 5.26 6.83 24.49
C VAL A 15 5.86 6.22 25.74
N SER A 16 5.40 6.68 26.90
CA SER A 16 5.73 6.10 28.20
C SER A 16 5.37 4.60 28.20
N LYS A 17 6.22 3.78 28.84
CA LYS A 17 6.05 2.31 28.87
C LYS A 17 4.67 1.98 29.44
N VAL A 18 3.79 1.43 28.60
CA VAL A 18 2.44 0.99 29.02
C VAL A 18 2.58 -0.39 29.67
N GLN A 19 2.20 -0.51 30.93
CA GLN A 19 2.19 -1.78 31.66
C GLN A 19 0.84 -2.48 31.46
N VAL A 20 0.87 -3.62 30.78
CA VAL A 20 -0.31 -4.49 30.59
C VAL A 20 -0.42 -5.44 31.77
N LYS A 21 -1.55 -5.41 32.48
CA LYS A 21 -1.88 -6.29 33.61
C LYS A 21 -2.51 -7.60 33.17
N ALA A 22 -3.37 -7.54 32.16
CA ALA A 22 -4.09 -8.73 31.68
C ALA A 22 -4.47 -8.57 30.21
N LYS A 23 -4.71 -9.71 29.58
CA LYS A 23 -5.23 -9.80 28.21
C LYS A 23 -6.36 -10.81 28.18
N PHE A 24 -7.45 -10.48 27.51
CA PHE A 24 -8.55 -11.42 27.31
C PHE A 24 -9.22 -11.17 25.96
N TRP A 25 -9.96 -12.17 25.50
CA TRP A 25 -10.64 -12.16 24.21
C TRP A 25 -12.14 -12.14 24.46
N SER A 26 -12.86 -11.30 23.73
CA SER A 26 -14.31 -11.20 23.86
C SER A 26 -14.99 -10.84 22.55
N LYS A 27 -16.29 -11.08 22.50
CA LYS A 27 -17.16 -10.60 21.42
C LYS A 27 -17.57 -9.16 21.71
N VAL A 28 -17.62 -8.33 20.68
CA VAL A 28 -18.02 -6.91 20.77
C VAL A 28 -19.12 -6.65 19.77
N GLU A 29 -20.20 -6.03 20.25
CA GLU A 29 -21.35 -5.67 19.42
C GLU A 29 -21.60 -4.16 19.51
N LEU A 30 -21.80 -3.52 18.35
CA LEU A 30 -22.14 -2.10 18.25
C LEU A 30 -23.15 -1.92 17.11
N GLY A 31 -24.42 -1.65 17.46
CA GLY A 31 -25.51 -1.68 16.49
C GLY A 31 -25.61 -3.06 15.81
N ASP A 32 -25.68 -3.09 14.48
CA ASP A 32 -25.75 -4.32 13.70
C ASP A 32 -24.39 -5.01 13.48
N LYS A 33 -23.30 -4.40 13.98
CA LYS A 33 -21.94 -4.92 13.78
C LYS A 33 -21.53 -5.80 14.95
N ARG A 34 -21.13 -7.02 14.64
CA ARG A 34 -20.64 -8.00 15.61
C ARG A 34 -19.23 -8.43 15.24
N LEU A 35 -18.29 -8.26 16.17
CA LEU A 35 -16.93 -8.76 16.04
C LEU A 35 -16.72 -9.89 17.06
N SER A 36 -16.29 -11.06 16.60
CA SER A 36 -15.77 -12.10 17.48
C SER A 36 -14.28 -11.89 17.72
N ASP A 37 -13.77 -12.49 18.80
CA ASP A 37 -12.33 -12.65 19.01
C ASP A 37 -11.55 -11.33 19.05
N VAL A 38 -12.12 -10.32 19.72
CA VAL A 38 -11.48 -9.02 19.94
C VAL A 38 -10.59 -9.08 21.17
N GLU A 39 -9.31 -8.73 21.01
CA GLU A 39 -8.35 -8.63 22.11
C GLU A 39 -8.59 -7.37 22.95
N PHE A 40 -8.73 -7.55 24.25
CA PHE A 40 -8.76 -6.49 25.25
C PHE A 40 -7.47 -6.50 26.07
N LEU A 41 -6.86 -5.33 26.21
CA LEU A 41 -5.67 -5.12 27.03
C LEU A 41 -6.06 -4.33 28.28
N VAL A 42 -5.92 -4.93 29.45
CA VAL A 42 -6.09 -4.24 30.73
C VAL A 42 -4.76 -3.61 31.12
N ILE A 43 -4.70 -2.29 31.20
CA ILE A 43 -3.49 -1.55 31.56
C ILE A 43 -3.54 -1.09 33.02
N SER A 44 -2.38 -1.00 33.68
CA SER A 44 -2.31 -0.51 35.07
C SER A 44 -2.50 1.00 35.20
N ASN A 45 -2.20 1.73 34.13
CA ASN A 45 -2.18 3.18 34.11
C ASN A 45 -3.59 3.78 34.12
N LYS A 46 -3.74 4.93 34.79
CA LYS A 46 -4.94 5.76 34.67
C LYS A 46 -4.96 6.39 33.28
N GLY A 47 -6.02 6.15 32.51
CA GLY A 47 -6.16 6.65 31.15
C GLY A 47 -7.55 6.41 30.57
N ARG A 48 -7.84 7.06 29.44
CA ARG A 48 -9.08 6.80 28.71
C ARG A 48 -8.95 5.46 27.96
N PRO A 49 -9.99 4.62 27.90
CA PRO A 49 -10.00 3.44 27.05
C PRO A 49 -9.74 3.85 25.58
N ILE A 50 -8.86 3.12 24.91
CA ILE A 50 -8.51 3.37 23.50
C ILE A 50 -8.91 2.14 22.70
N VAL A 51 -9.48 2.36 21.52
CA VAL A 51 -9.78 1.30 20.56
C VAL A 51 -8.73 1.35 19.45
N GLY A 52 -8.15 0.19 19.10
CA GLY A 52 -7.19 0.10 18.01
C GLY A 52 -7.82 0.47 16.67
N ARG A 53 -7.04 1.06 15.75
CA ARG A 53 -7.51 1.55 14.44
C ARG A 53 -8.32 0.50 13.68
N LYS A 54 -7.83 -0.74 13.59
CA LYS A 54 -8.50 -1.84 12.88
C LYS A 54 -9.89 -2.10 13.44
N THR A 55 -10.00 -2.27 14.76
CA THR A 55 -11.26 -2.51 15.47
C THR A 55 -12.20 -1.31 15.34
N ALA A 56 -11.69 -0.07 15.45
CA ALA A 56 -12.49 1.14 15.30
C ALA A 56 -13.08 1.29 13.89
N MET A 57 -12.34 0.93 12.85
CA MET A 57 -12.83 0.90 11.47
C MET A 57 -13.87 -0.20 11.25
N GLN A 58 -13.64 -1.40 11.77
CA GLN A 58 -14.57 -2.52 11.66
C GLN A 58 -15.90 -2.22 12.36
N LEU A 59 -15.86 -1.71 13.59
CA LEU A 59 -17.04 -1.23 14.33
C LEU A 59 -17.66 0.02 13.69
N GLY A 60 -16.94 0.73 12.81
CA GLY A 60 -17.41 1.96 12.17
C GLY A 60 -17.45 3.18 13.09
N VAL A 61 -16.80 3.12 14.24
CA VAL A 61 -16.58 4.28 15.12
C VAL A 61 -15.61 5.28 14.48
N LEU A 62 -14.71 4.78 13.63
CA LEU A 62 -13.82 5.58 12.79
C LEU A 62 -14.11 5.31 11.31
N ALA A 63 -14.59 6.33 10.59
CA ALA A 63 -14.78 6.28 9.15
C ALA A 63 -13.88 7.32 8.48
N ILE A 64 -12.81 6.85 7.81
CA ILE A 64 -11.99 7.70 6.94
C ILE A 64 -12.49 7.44 5.53
N ARG A 65 -13.21 8.41 4.96
CA ARG A 65 -13.71 8.35 3.58
C ARG A 65 -13.07 9.46 2.79
N VAL A 66 -12.63 9.15 1.57
CA VAL A 66 -12.35 10.17 0.56
C VAL A 66 -13.69 10.47 -0.11
N PRO A 67 -14.10 11.74 -0.23
CA PRO A 67 -15.33 12.07 -0.93
C PRO A 67 -15.23 11.59 -2.38
N GLU A 68 -16.21 10.79 -2.82
CA GLU A 68 -16.27 10.21 -4.17
C GLU A 68 -16.38 11.28 -5.27
N SER A 69 -16.63 12.54 -4.90
CA SER A 69 -16.84 13.67 -5.82
C SER A 69 -15.58 14.24 -6.48
N GLU A 70 -14.38 13.74 -6.19
CA GLU A 70 -13.12 14.32 -6.71
C GLU A 70 -12.13 13.32 -7.32
N VAL A 71 -12.53 12.06 -7.56
CA VAL A 71 -11.73 11.13 -8.35
C VAL A 71 -12.38 10.90 -9.71
N ASN A 72 -12.21 11.88 -10.60
CA ASN A 72 -12.25 11.60 -12.03
C ASN A 72 -11.05 10.71 -12.35
N LEU A 73 -11.17 9.40 -12.08
CA LEU A 73 -10.36 8.38 -12.71
C LEU A 73 -10.81 8.33 -14.17
N VAL A 74 -10.36 9.31 -14.96
CA VAL A 74 -10.27 9.13 -16.40
C VAL A 74 -9.31 7.97 -16.55
N GLU A 75 -9.84 6.78 -16.83
CA GLU A 75 -9.03 5.71 -17.37
C GLU A 75 -8.45 6.26 -18.67
N ASP A 76 -7.19 6.70 -18.62
CA ASP A 76 -6.42 7.08 -19.81
C ASP A 76 -6.24 5.83 -20.66
N LYS A 77 -7.29 5.47 -21.40
CA LYS A 77 -7.27 4.41 -22.40
C LYS A 77 -6.32 4.89 -23.49
N ILE A 78 -5.10 4.37 -23.45
CA ILE A 78 -4.10 4.58 -24.50
C ILE A 78 -4.68 3.97 -25.78
N GLY A 79 -5.04 4.83 -26.74
CA GLY A 79 -5.52 4.43 -28.06
C GLY A 79 -4.40 4.44 -29.10
N LYS A 80 -4.41 3.49 -30.03
CA LYS A 80 -3.46 3.43 -31.15
C LYS A 80 -3.91 4.35 -32.29
N LEU A 81 -3.02 5.23 -32.76
CA LEU A 81 -3.27 6.08 -33.92
C LEU A 81 -2.93 5.32 -35.22
N THR A 82 -3.91 4.67 -35.83
CA THR A 82 -3.67 3.68 -36.91
C THR A 82 -3.39 4.27 -38.30
N ASN A 83 -3.50 5.58 -38.50
CA ASN A 83 -3.44 6.22 -39.83
C ASN A 83 -2.44 7.39 -39.91
N HIS A 84 -1.51 7.48 -38.97
CA HIS A 84 -0.53 8.56 -38.95
C HIS A 84 0.86 8.02 -38.66
N SER A 85 1.80 8.28 -39.55
CA SER A 85 3.22 8.00 -39.34
C SER A 85 3.94 9.31 -39.03
N PHE A 86 4.63 9.38 -37.89
CA PHE A 86 5.46 10.54 -37.55
C PHE A 86 6.88 10.38 -38.14
N LYS A 87 7.42 11.44 -38.73
CA LYS A 87 8.82 11.46 -39.21
C LYS A 87 9.69 12.22 -38.21
N LEU A 88 10.65 11.53 -37.62
CA LEU A 88 11.68 12.14 -36.77
C LEU A 88 12.80 12.68 -37.66
N HIS A 89 12.88 14.01 -37.77
CA HIS A 89 13.95 14.66 -38.52
C HIS A 89 15.23 14.72 -37.67
N LEU A 90 16.25 13.96 -38.09
CA LEU A 90 17.59 13.99 -37.48
C LEU A 90 18.41 15.14 -38.07
N LYS A 91 19.37 15.65 -37.29
CA LYS A 91 20.37 16.57 -37.83
C LYS A 91 21.24 15.84 -38.86
N PRO A 92 21.66 16.51 -39.96
CA PRO A 92 22.43 15.87 -41.03
C PRO A 92 23.75 15.25 -40.55
N ASP A 93 24.39 15.84 -39.53
CA ASP A 93 25.66 15.35 -38.98
C ASP A 93 25.50 14.55 -37.67
N ALA A 94 24.30 14.03 -37.40
CA ALA A 94 24.03 13.29 -36.16
C ALA A 94 24.80 11.96 -36.13
N LYS A 95 25.51 11.71 -35.03
CA LYS A 95 26.14 10.41 -34.74
C LYS A 95 25.20 9.58 -33.88
N PHE A 96 24.92 8.35 -34.29
CA PHE A 96 24.21 7.38 -33.46
C PHE A 96 25.12 6.92 -32.32
N VAL A 97 24.58 6.85 -31.10
CA VAL A 97 25.33 6.47 -29.91
C VAL A 97 24.60 5.31 -29.24
N GLY A 98 25.26 4.15 -29.19
CA GLY A 98 24.84 3.04 -28.34
C GLY A 98 25.25 3.31 -26.90
N GLN A 99 24.29 3.55 -26.02
CA GLN A 99 24.56 3.73 -24.59
C GLN A 99 24.49 2.39 -23.86
N PRO A 100 25.43 2.07 -22.96
CA PRO A 100 25.37 0.85 -22.17
C PRO A 100 24.22 0.90 -21.17
N CYS A 101 23.51 -0.21 -21.03
CA CYS A 101 22.43 -0.35 -20.05
C CYS A 101 23.00 -0.30 -18.62
N ARG A 102 22.32 0.43 -17.73
CA ARG A 102 22.71 0.52 -16.31
C ARG A 102 22.07 -0.63 -15.52
N CYS A 103 22.75 -1.07 -14.46
CA CYS A 103 22.20 -2.08 -13.56
C CYS A 103 20.94 -1.56 -12.86
N VAL A 104 19.90 -2.38 -12.85
CA VAL A 104 18.65 -2.11 -12.12
C VAL A 104 18.82 -2.54 -10.66
N PRO A 105 18.35 -1.76 -9.68
CA PRO A 105 18.31 -2.18 -8.29
C PRO A 105 17.51 -3.47 -8.11
N TYR A 106 18.02 -4.41 -7.30
CA TYR A 106 17.45 -5.76 -7.18
C TYR A 106 15.96 -5.78 -6.80
N ASN A 107 15.54 -4.89 -5.90
CA ASN A 107 14.15 -4.78 -5.46
C ASN A 107 13.18 -4.31 -6.57
N LEU A 108 13.70 -3.81 -7.69
CA LEU A 108 12.93 -3.34 -8.83
C LEU A 108 13.03 -4.28 -10.04
N CYS A 109 13.96 -5.24 -10.07
CA CYS A 109 14.17 -6.11 -11.24
C CYS A 109 12.87 -6.77 -11.72
N SER A 110 12.13 -7.44 -10.83
CA SER A 110 10.88 -8.12 -11.22
C SER A 110 9.86 -7.15 -11.84
N LYS A 111 9.70 -5.96 -11.27
CA LYS A 111 8.77 -4.95 -11.79
C LYS A 111 9.23 -4.38 -13.14
N VAL A 112 10.54 -4.24 -13.32
CA VAL A 112 11.12 -3.71 -14.56
C VAL A 112 11.09 -4.75 -15.67
N GLU A 113 11.17 -6.05 -15.34
CA GLU A 113 11.04 -7.14 -16.32
C GLU A 113 9.60 -7.35 -16.79
N GLU A 114 8.61 -7.18 -15.91
CA GLU A 114 7.18 -7.32 -16.25
C GLU A 114 6.69 -6.24 -17.23
N LYS A 115 7.22 -5.01 -17.12
CA LYS A 115 6.72 -3.84 -17.86
C LYS A 115 6.94 -3.92 -19.38
N PRO A 116 8.12 -4.32 -19.91
CA PRO A 116 8.30 -4.53 -21.32
C PRO A 116 7.32 -5.55 -21.90
N THR A 117 7.04 -6.66 -21.20
CA THR A 117 6.07 -7.67 -21.65
C THR A 117 4.66 -7.07 -21.73
N GLU A 118 4.23 -6.31 -20.73
CA GLU A 118 2.96 -5.59 -20.75
C GLU A 118 2.85 -4.62 -21.95
N LEU A 119 3.94 -3.90 -22.27
CA LEU A 119 3.96 -2.95 -23.39
C LEU A 119 4.03 -3.64 -24.77
N GLU A 120 4.67 -4.81 -24.87
CA GLU A 120 4.62 -5.69 -26.04
C GLU A 120 3.18 -6.18 -26.26
N ASP A 121 2.49 -6.64 -25.21
CA ASP A 121 1.10 -7.09 -25.27
C ASP A 121 0.13 -5.96 -25.67
N MET A 122 0.43 -4.72 -25.28
CA MET A 122 -0.34 -3.53 -25.67
C MET A 122 0.00 -3.03 -27.09
N ASP A 123 0.91 -3.68 -27.82
CA ASP A 123 1.30 -3.32 -29.19
C ASP A 123 1.84 -1.86 -29.27
N ILE A 124 2.55 -1.44 -28.21
CA ILE A 124 3.22 -0.14 -28.07
C ILE A 124 4.70 -0.22 -28.47
N ILE A 125 5.37 -1.32 -28.09
CA ILE A 125 6.77 -1.58 -28.44
C ILE A 125 6.89 -2.90 -29.20
N GLU A 126 7.95 -3.02 -30.01
CA GLU A 126 8.28 -4.22 -30.75
C GLU A 126 9.74 -4.61 -30.52
N ARG A 127 10.03 -5.91 -30.64
CA ARG A 127 11.42 -6.38 -30.61
C ARG A 127 12.09 -6.09 -31.94
N VAL A 128 13.32 -5.61 -31.87
CA VAL A 128 14.17 -5.35 -33.02
C VAL A 128 15.27 -6.43 -33.05
N GLU A 129 15.46 -7.06 -34.22
CA GLU A 129 16.54 -8.02 -34.48
C GLU A 129 17.87 -7.34 -34.83
#